data_AF-A0A4S2ENW6-F1
#
_entry.id   AF-A0A4S2ENW6-F1
#
_cell.length_a   1.000
_cell.length_b   1.000
_cell.length_c   1.000
_cell.angle_alpha   90.00
_cell.angle_beta   90.00
_cell.angle_gamma   90.00
#
_symmetry.space_group_name_H-M   'P 1'
#
loop_
_entity.id
_entity.type
_entity.pdbx_description
1 polymer ?
#
loop_
_entity_poly.entity_id
_entity_poly.type
_entity_poly.pdbx_seq_one_letter_code
_entity_poly.pdbx_strand_id
1 'polypeptide(L)'
;MATLARVSVGGRPLDRLQVHAPDPDTGHYRVRTRLFTVDGHREVASDEVAADVDTGQPLPTYAIVRPSRSNPYSAYSQAGVSCFDSALDAVRVVDESYNQLYWQVRVSLPRVFVDEAALARDPETGTPLGRATVDHVIFRAVRSVEGAPVSVYNPDTHVGDMVASLDCALSTLGLKAGFGQDYFSFDRASGLKTATEVVSDNAALMRNVRRHENAIEAALTSVVRAAYATEEALNGRPLAEVPHPSVTWDDSVVTDTEAERATMKDDIARGLCPAWLYPARYYGMDEAEARAFTGDAAAGLPDLG
;
A
#
# COMPACT_ATOMS: atom_id res chain seq x y z
N MET A 1 -22.04 11.24 10.92
CA MET A 1 -21.65 10.46 9.72
C MET A 1 -22.89 9.84 9.10
N ALA A 2 -23.02 9.89 7.77
CA ALA A 2 -24.10 9.23 7.04
C ALA A 2 -23.50 8.18 6.09
N THR A 3 -24.09 6.98 6.04
CA THR A 3 -23.70 5.89 5.13
C THR A 3 -24.89 5.42 4.33
N LEU A 4 -24.65 5.08 3.07
CA LEU A 4 -25.60 4.42 2.20
C LEU A 4 -25.03 3.05 1.82
N ALA A 5 -25.76 1.98 2.11
CA ALA A 5 -25.34 0.62 1.81
C ALA A 5 -26.52 -0.24 1.37
N ARG A 6 -26.28 -1.18 0.45
CA ARG A 6 -27.27 -2.19 0.09
C ARG A 6 -27.31 -3.27 1.16
N VAL A 7 -28.51 -3.59 1.64
CA VAL A 7 -28.76 -4.58 2.69
C VAL A 7 -29.88 -5.52 2.29
N SER A 8 -29.92 -6.70 2.90
CA SER A 8 -31.06 -7.62 2.79
C SER A 8 -31.85 -7.59 4.09
N VAL A 9 -33.14 -7.27 4.03
CA VAL A 9 -34.05 -7.23 5.19
C VAL A 9 -35.28 -8.05 4.83
N GLY A 10 -35.67 -9.03 5.66
CA GLY A 10 -36.75 -9.97 5.34
C GLY A 10 -36.58 -10.71 4.01
N GLY A 11 -35.34 -10.94 3.57
CA GLY A 11 -35.01 -11.58 2.28
C GLY A 11 -35.17 -10.67 1.05
N ARG A 12 -35.43 -9.37 1.22
CA ARG A 12 -35.55 -8.39 0.13
C ARG A 12 -34.36 -7.44 0.11
N PRO A 13 -33.81 -7.11 -1.07
CA PRO A 13 -32.77 -6.11 -1.18
C PRO A 13 -33.36 -4.71 -0.98
N LEU A 14 -32.75 -3.92 -0.09
CA LEU A 14 -33.09 -2.54 0.20
C LEU A 14 -31.81 -1.69 0.24
N ASP A 15 -31.94 -0.40 -0.04
CA ASP A 15 -30.87 0.56 0.19
C ASP A 15 -31.07 1.20 1.58
N ARG A 16 -30.08 1.08 2.46
CA ARG A 16 -30.12 1.59 3.84
C ARG A 16 -29.30 2.87 3.94
N LEU A 17 -29.97 3.96 4.31
CA LEU A 17 -29.33 5.18 4.79
C LEU A 17 -29.24 5.12 6.32
N GLN A 18 -28.03 5.16 6.86
CA GLN A 18 -27.79 5.17 8.30
C GLN A 18 -27.03 6.42 8.70
N VAL A 19 -27.57 7.18 9.66
CA VAL A 19 -27.00 8.44 10.14
C VAL A 19 -26.66 8.31 11.61
N HIS A 20 -25.39 8.52 11.94
CA HIS A 20 -24.85 8.58 13.29
C HIS A 20 -24.55 10.05 13.62
N ALA A 21 -25.28 10.63 14.57
CA ALA A 21 -25.08 12.02 14.97
C ALA A 21 -25.35 12.20 16.47
N PRO A 22 -24.62 13.10 17.15
CA PRO A 22 -24.94 13.45 18.53
C PRO A 22 -26.30 14.16 18.58
N ASP A 23 -27.11 13.79 19.57
CA ASP A 23 -28.33 14.50 19.94
C ASP A 23 -27.94 15.84 20.60
N PRO A 24 -28.47 16.99 20.15
CA PRO A 24 -28.13 18.30 20.72
C PRO A 24 -28.48 18.45 22.21
N ASP A 25 -29.48 17.73 22.69
CA ASP A 25 -30.02 17.90 24.04
C ASP A 25 -29.30 16.98 25.05
N THR A 26 -29.04 15.73 24.67
CA THR A 26 -28.39 14.74 25.57
C THR A 26 -26.89 14.60 25.31
N GLY A 27 -26.41 15.00 24.14
CA GLY A 27 -25.03 14.74 23.68
C GLY A 27 -24.78 13.27 23.30
N HIS A 28 -25.77 12.38 23.44
CA HIS A 28 -25.63 10.97 23.09
C HIS A 28 -25.66 10.78 21.58
N TYR A 29 -24.93 9.80 21.08
CA TYR A 29 -25.04 9.45 19.67
C TYR A 29 -26.38 8.76 19.39
N ARG A 30 -27.12 9.24 18.39
CA ARG A 30 -28.28 8.55 17.83
C ARG A 30 -27.95 7.94 16.48
N VAL A 31 -28.40 6.70 16.29
CA VAL A 31 -28.34 5.97 15.03
C VAL A 31 -29.72 5.97 14.40
N ARG A 32 -29.88 6.75 13.34
CA ARG A 32 -31.13 6.83 12.57
C ARG A 32 -31.00 6.03 11.30
N THR A 33 -31.91 5.09 11.11
CA THR A 33 -31.92 4.20 9.94
C THR A 33 -33.16 4.49 9.10
N ARG A 34 -32.97 4.64 7.78
CA ARG A 34 -34.03 4.77 6.78
C ARG A 34 -33.77 3.73 5.69
N LEU A 35 -34.81 3.01 5.30
CA LEU A 35 -34.72 1.98 4.27
C LEU A 35 -35.47 2.44 3.03
N PHE A 36 -34.91 2.14 1.87
CA PHE A 36 -35.48 2.51 0.58
C PHE A 36 -35.55 1.28 -0.32
N THR A 37 -36.61 1.20 -1.13
CA THR A 37 -36.67 0.22 -2.21
C THR A 37 -35.55 0.49 -3.20
N VAL A 38 -34.88 -0.58 -3.66
CA VAL A 38 -33.86 -0.47 -4.72
C VAL A 38 -34.49 0.11 -5.99
N ASP A 39 -35.68 -0.37 -6.32
CA ASP A 39 -36.46 0.12 -7.44
C ASP A 39 -37.29 1.33 -7.01
N GLY A 40 -36.98 2.50 -7.56
CA GLY A 40 -37.75 3.72 -7.37
C GLY A 40 -37.53 4.47 -6.05
N HIS A 41 -36.57 4.05 -5.21
CA HIS A 41 -36.10 4.77 -4.02
C HIS A 41 -37.22 5.24 -3.07
N ARG A 42 -38.24 4.40 -2.88
CA ARG A 42 -39.35 4.71 -1.97
C ARG A 42 -38.98 4.29 -0.57
N GLU A 43 -39.20 5.17 0.40
CA GLU A 43 -38.96 4.84 1.80
C GLU A 43 -39.90 3.73 2.27
N VAL A 44 -39.36 2.77 3.00
CA VAL A 44 -40.09 1.64 3.59
C VAL A 44 -39.69 1.48 5.05
N ALA A 45 -40.66 1.09 5.88
CA ALA A 45 -40.41 0.69 7.26
C ALA A 45 -40.24 -0.84 7.35
N SER A 46 -39.50 -1.31 8.35
CA SER A 46 -39.37 -2.73 8.68
C SER A 46 -39.33 -2.88 10.19
N ASP A 47 -40.09 -3.84 10.73
CA ASP A 47 -40.05 -4.17 12.16
C ASP A 47 -38.74 -4.87 12.55
N GLU A 48 -37.98 -5.41 11.58
CA GLU A 48 -36.66 -6.04 11.80
C GLU A 48 -35.54 -5.01 12.04
N VAL A 49 -35.76 -3.74 11.70
CA VAL A 49 -34.72 -2.70 11.73
C VAL A 49 -35.23 -1.49 12.51
N ALA A 50 -34.60 -1.23 13.66
CA ALA A 50 -34.90 -0.04 14.44
C ALA A 50 -34.59 1.25 13.64
N ALA A 51 -35.59 2.13 13.54
CA ALA A 51 -35.51 3.37 12.76
C ALA A 51 -34.74 4.50 13.48
N ASP A 52 -34.71 4.48 14.81
CA ASP A 52 -33.97 5.42 15.67
C ASP A 52 -33.54 4.68 16.93
N VAL A 53 -32.23 4.69 17.21
CA VAL A 53 -31.63 4.10 18.40
C VAL A 53 -30.78 5.16 19.08
N ASP A 54 -31.13 5.52 20.31
CA ASP A 54 -30.24 6.28 21.20
C ASP A 54 -29.23 5.32 21.80
N THR A 55 -27.94 5.58 21.61
CA THR A 55 -26.86 4.72 22.13
C THR A 55 -26.66 4.90 23.63
N GLY A 56 -27.24 5.95 24.23
CA GLY A 56 -27.07 6.27 25.64
C GLY A 56 -25.67 6.76 26.01
N GLN A 57 -24.81 7.08 25.02
CA GLN A 57 -23.42 7.41 25.26
C GLN A 57 -22.87 8.43 24.23
N PRO A 58 -21.90 9.30 24.60
CA PRO A 58 -21.45 10.43 23.78
C PRO A 58 -20.30 10.12 22.79
N LEU A 59 -19.73 8.93 22.82
CA LEU A 59 -18.66 8.51 21.92
C LEU A 59 -19.19 8.20 20.51
N PRO A 60 -18.47 8.63 19.45
CA PRO A 60 -18.85 8.30 18.08
C PRO A 60 -18.86 6.78 17.85
N THR A 61 -19.99 6.23 17.43
CA THR A 61 -20.13 4.80 17.09
C THR A 61 -19.56 4.45 15.71
N TYR A 62 -18.65 5.26 15.20
CA TYR A 62 -17.96 5.10 13.94
C TYR A 62 -16.56 5.70 14.07
N ALA A 63 -15.63 5.22 13.25
CA ALA A 63 -14.37 5.90 13.02
C ALA A 63 -14.07 5.96 11.53
N ILE A 64 -13.34 7.01 11.15
CA ILE A 64 -12.88 7.21 9.79
C ILE A 64 -11.36 7.05 9.81
N VAL A 65 -10.88 5.98 9.18
CA VAL A 65 -9.45 5.82 8.91
C VAL A 65 -9.10 6.66 7.69
N ARG A 66 -8.04 7.45 7.79
CA ARG A 66 -7.49 8.22 6.68
C ARG A 66 -6.03 7.83 6.51
N PRO A 67 -5.52 7.77 5.27
CA PRO A 67 -4.09 7.75 5.04
C PRO A 67 -3.42 8.90 5.80
N SER A 68 -2.20 8.67 6.30
CA SER A 68 -1.48 9.58 7.18
C SER A 68 -0.85 10.76 6.43
N ARG A 69 -1.66 11.44 5.60
CA ARG A 69 -1.28 12.53 4.69
C ARG A 69 -2.30 13.66 4.79
N SER A 70 -1.83 14.89 4.62
CA SER A 70 -2.69 16.06 4.53
C SER A 70 -3.50 16.03 3.22
N ASN A 71 -4.76 16.44 3.28
CA ASN A 71 -5.59 16.65 2.09
C ASN A 71 -5.33 18.06 1.53
N PRO A 72 -4.63 18.22 0.38
CA PRO A 72 -4.35 19.54 -0.18
C PRO A 72 -5.58 20.21 -0.82
N TYR A 73 -6.62 19.46 -1.18
CA TYR A 73 -7.77 19.99 -1.91
C TYR A 73 -8.83 20.61 -1.00
N SER A 74 -8.94 20.14 0.25
CA SER A 74 -9.94 20.66 1.18
C SER A 74 -9.49 20.51 2.63
N ALA A 75 -9.08 21.62 3.23
CA ALA A 75 -8.64 21.69 4.63
C ALA A 75 -9.73 21.27 5.65
N TYR A 76 -11.01 21.46 5.31
CA TYR A 76 -12.15 21.15 6.19
C TYR A 76 -12.80 19.81 5.86
N SER A 77 -12.26 19.04 4.91
CA SER A 77 -12.86 17.76 4.56
C SER A 77 -12.51 16.70 5.59
N GLN A 78 -13.51 15.93 6.00
CA GLN A 78 -13.30 14.70 6.76
C GLN A 78 -12.83 13.53 5.88
N ALA A 79 -12.67 13.72 4.56
CA ALA A 79 -12.08 12.74 3.67
C ALA A 79 -10.56 12.90 3.62
N GLY A 80 -9.85 11.77 3.72
CA GLY A 80 -8.42 11.71 3.38
C GLY A 80 -8.20 11.78 1.86
N VAL A 81 -6.94 11.77 1.45
CA VAL A 81 -6.54 11.60 0.04
C VAL A 81 -5.85 10.26 -0.15
N SER A 82 -5.86 9.77 -1.39
CA SER A 82 -5.16 8.53 -1.75
C SER A 82 -3.68 8.61 -1.43
N CYS A 83 -3.06 7.48 -1.06
CA CYS A 83 -1.61 7.38 -0.90
C CYS A 83 -0.85 7.73 -2.20
N PHE A 84 -1.51 7.62 -3.35
CA PHE A 84 -0.94 7.92 -4.67
C PHE A 84 -1.22 9.33 -5.17
N ASP A 85 -1.96 10.16 -4.42
CA ASP A 85 -2.39 11.49 -4.86
C ASP A 85 -1.21 12.35 -5.35
N SER A 86 -0.13 12.40 -4.58
CA SER A 86 1.10 13.15 -4.93
C SER A 86 2.04 12.42 -5.88
N ALA A 87 1.67 11.21 -6.32
CA ALA A 87 2.53 10.29 -7.08
C ALA A 87 2.03 10.01 -8.50
N LEU A 88 0.89 10.58 -8.92
CA LEU A 88 0.30 10.34 -10.24
C LEU A 88 1.25 10.71 -11.40
N ASP A 89 2.01 11.79 -11.23
CA ASP A 89 3.04 12.21 -12.19
C ASP A 89 4.17 11.18 -12.28
N ALA A 90 4.65 10.66 -11.13
CA ALA A 90 5.66 9.62 -11.10
C ALA A 90 5.17 8.29 -11.70
N VAL A 91 3.92 7.91 -11.44
CA VAL A 91 3.29 6.73 -12.08
C VAL A 91 3.32 6.88 -13.61
N ARG A 92 3.00 8.07 -14.13
CA ARG A 92 3.04 8.33 -15.57
C ARG A 92 4.46 8.26 -16.14
N VAL A 93 5.46 8.73 -15.40
CA VAL A 93 6.87 8.65 -15.82
C VAL A 93 7.35 7.20 -15.85
N VAL A 94 6.91 6.36 -14.91
CA VAL A 94 7.21 4.92 -14.91
C VAL A 94 6.60 4.24 -16.14
N ASP A 95 5.33 4.52 -16.44
CA ASP A 95 4.64 3.97 -17.61
C ASP A 95 5.34 4.35 -18.92
N GLU A 96 5.70 5.63 -19.07
CA GLU A 96 6.42 6.10 -20.26
C GLU A 96 7.82 5.48 -20.34
N SER A 97 8.56 5.40 -19.23
CA SER A 97 9.92 4.80 -19.20
C SER A 97 9.88 3.32 -19.59
N TYR A 98 8.87 2.59 -19.12
CA TYR A 98 8.67 1.19 -19.48
C TYR A 98 8.29 1.02 -20.96
N ASN A 99 7.40 1.88 -21.48
CA ASN A 99 7.05 1.89 -22.89
C ASN A 99 8.26 2.22 -23.78
N GLN A 100 9.08 3.19 -23.40
CA GLN A 100 10.32 3.53 -24.12
C GLN A 100 11.30 2.35 -24.13
N LEU A 101 11.48 1.65 -23.01
CA LEU A 101 12.31 0.44 -22.95
C LEU A 101 11.82 -0.63 -23.94
N TYR A 102 10.51 -0.90 -23.98
CA TYR A 102 9.91 -1.85 -24.93
C TYR A 102 10.16 -1.45 -26.38
N TRP A 103 9.92 -0.18 -26.74
CA TRP A 103 10.12 0.30 -28.10
C TRP A 103 11.59 0.31 -28.50
N GLN A 104 12.48 0.67 -27.57
CA GLN A 104 13.90 0.73 -27.80
C GLN A 104 14.44 -0.64 -28.25
N VAL A 105 14.06 -1.72 -27.56
CA VAL A 105 14.43 -3.10 -27.94
C VAL A 105 13.93 -3.45 -29.35
N ARG A 106 12.74 -2.97 -29.74
CA ARG A 106 12.17 -3.25 -31.07
C ARG A 106 12.83 -2.44 -32.19
N VAL A 107 13.19 -1.19 -31.93
CA VAL A 107 13.84 -0.35 -32.94
C VAL A 107 15.33 -0.66 -33.06
N SER A 108 15.96 -1.19 -32.01
CA SER A 108 17.38 -1.54 -32.02
C SER A 108 17.72 -2.84 -32.73
N LEU A 109 16.70 -3.60 -33.18
CA LEU A 109 16.95 -4.81 -33.95
C LEU A 109 17.68 -4.47 -35.26
N PRO A 110 18.78 -5.18 -35.60
CA PRO A 110 19.53 -4.95 -36.82
C PRO A 110 18.65 -5.14 -38.06
N ARG A 111 18.80 -4.25 -39.03
CA ARG A 111 18.09 -4.30 -40.32
C ARG A 111 19.10 -4.33 -41.46
N VAL A 112 18.87 -5.18 -42.47
CA VAL A 112 19.64 -5.20 -43.71
C VAL A 112 18.79 -4.56 -44.81
N PHE A 113 19.35 -3.57 -45.47
CA PHE A 113 18.78 -2.97 -46.66
C PHE A 113 19.48 -3.55 -47.87
N VAL A 114 18.69 -4.04 -48.83
CA VAL A 114 19.20 -4.65 -50.07
C VAL A 114 18.62 -3.87 -51.24
N ASP A 115 19.44 -3.56 -52.23
CA ASP A 115 18.94 -2.94 -53.45
C ASP A 115 18.01 -3.90 -54.19
N GLU A 116 16.87 -3.42 -54.66
CA GLU A 116 15.94 -4.21 -55.47
C GLU A 116 16.61 -4.77 -56.74
N ALA A 117 17.63 -4.09 -57.28
CA ALA A 117 18.43 -4.56 -58.41
C ALA A 117 19.28 -5.80 -58.08
N ALA A 118 19.59 -6.03 -56.81
CA ALA A 118 20.35 -7.19 -56.34
C ALA A 118 19.45 -8.41 -56.03
N LEU A 119 18.12 -8.26 -56.05
CA LEU A 119 17.18 -9.34 -55.81
C LEU A 119 16.91 -10.13 -57.10
N ALA A 120 16.95 -11.46 -56.99
CA ALA A 120 16.52 -12.34 -58.07
C ALA A 120 15.04 -12.06 -58.41
N ARG A 121 14.67 -12.05 -59.70
CA ARG A 121 13.29 -11.82 -60.15
C ARG A 121 12.62 -13.14 -60.51
N ASP A 122 11.35 -13.25 -60.17
CA ASP A 122 10.51 -14.34 -60.62
C ASP A 122 10.43 -14.29 -62.16
N PRO A 123 10.84 -15.36 -62.86
CA PRO A 123 10.85 -15.40 -64.31
C PRO A 123 9.44 -15.31 -64.94
N GLU A 124 8.37 -15.64 -64.21
CA GLU A 124 6.99 -15.59 -64.73
C GLU A 124 6.32 -14.24 -64.46
N THR A 125 6.56 -13.65 -63.28
CA THR A 125 5.86 -12.43 -62.86
C THR A 125 6.73 -11.16 -62.93
N GLY A 126 8.04 -11.30 -63.11
CA GLY A 126 9.01 -10.20 -63.10
C GLY A 126 9.21 -9.54 -61.73
N THR A 127 8.54 -10.03 -60.70
CA THR A 127 8.56 -9.50 -59.34
C THR A 127 9.83 -9.94 -58.60
N PRO A 128 10.52 -9.07 -57.83
CA PRO A 128 11.66 -9.51 -57.04
C PRO A 128 11.25 -10.58 -56.00
N LEU A 129 11.93 -11.72 -56.04
CA LEU A 129 11.85 -12.82 -55.09
C LEU A 129 12.37 -12.36 -53.72
N GLY A 130 11.71 -12.77 -52.63
CA GLY A 130 12.06 -12.37 -51.26
C GLY A 130 11.25 -11.20 -50.68
N ARG A 131 10.29 -10.63 -51.43
CA ARG A 131 9.35 -9.61 -50.90
C ARG A 131 8.41 -10.15 -49.80
N ALA A 132 8.22 -11.47 -49.73
CA ALA A 132 7.24 -12.12 -48.87
C ALA A 132 7.83 -13.05 -47.79
N THR A 133 9.16 -13.17 -47.71
CA THR A 133 9.78 -14.18 -46.84
C THR A 133 10.18 -13.59 -45.48
N VAL A 134 9.26 -13.79 -44.52
CA VAL A 134 9.46 -14.03 -43.08
C VAL A 134 10.25 -12.95 -42.31
N ASP A 135 9.47 -12.13 -41.61
CA ASP A 135 9.82 -11.19 -40.53
C ASP A 135 10.56 -9.91 -40.93
N HIS A 136 9.80 -8.82 -40.80
CA HIS A 136 10.12 -7.39 -41.02
C HIS A 136 11.32 -6.81 -40.25
N VAL A 137 12.22 -7.66 -39.74
CA VAL A 137 13.42 -7.24 -39.02
C VAL A 137 14.64 -7.23 -39.93
N ILE A 138 14.75 -8.09 -40.94
CA ILE A 138 16.06 -8.31 -41.56
C ILE A 138 16.18 -7.73 -42.97
N PHE A 139 15.13 -7.60 -43.79
CA PHE A 139 15.28 -7.15 -45.18
C PHE A 139 14.29 -6.08 -45.61
N ARG A 140 14.78 -4.91 -46.04
CA ARG A 140 13.98 -3.90 -46.75
C ARG A 140 14.60 -3.57 -48.10
N ALA A 141 13.86 -3.86 -49.17
CA ALA A 141 14.21 -3.43 -50.51
C ALA A 141 14.04 -1.91 -50.63
N VAL A 142 15.12 -1.20 -50.97
CA VAL A 142 15.12 0.24 -51.24
C VAL A 142 15.80 0.48 -52.58
N ARG A 143 15.31 1.45 -53.36
CA ARG A 143 16.04 1.91 -54.55
C ARG A 143 17.23 2.74 -54.06
N SER A 144 18.44 2.20 -54.13
CA SER A 144 19.64 2.94 -53.76
C SER A 144 19.99 3.94 -54.86
N VAL A 145 20.50 5.11 -54.46
CA VAL A 145 21.07 6.12 -55.38
C VAL A 145 22.60 6.02 -55.41
N GLU A 146 23.22 5.28 -54.46
CA GLU A 146 24.67 5.19 -54.29
C GLU A 146 25.14 3.74 -54.07
N GLY A 147 26.01 3.27 -54.98
CA GLY A 147 27.18 2.38 -54.83
C GLY A 147 27.11 1.01 -54.11
N ALA A 148 26.37 0.86 -53.01
CA ALA A 148 26.41 -0.35 -52.18
C ALA A 148 25.11 -1.16 -52.31
N PRO A 149 25.14 -2.38 -52.87
CA PRO A 149 23.95 -3.20 -53.09
C PRO A 149 23.35 -3.77 -51.80
N VAL A 150 24.11 -3.75 -50.69
CA VAL A 150 23.68 -4.19 -49.35
C VAL A 150 24.22 -3.21 -48.31
N SER A 151 23.37 -2.73 -47.42
CA SER A 151 23.77 -1.94 -46.24
C SER A 151 23.14 -2.49 -44.97
N VAL A 152 23.87 -2.44 -43.85
CA VAL A 152 23.41 -2.92 -42.55
C VAL A 152 23.20 -1.73 -41.63
N TYR A 153 22.00 -1.62 -41.07
CA TYR A 153 21.66 -0.69 -40.01
C TYR A 153 21.56 -1.43 -38.69
N ASN A 154 22.56 -1.22 -37.84
CA ASN A 154 22.64 -1.78 -36.50
C ASN A 154 22.86 -0.64 -35.51
N PRO A 155 21.79 0.04 -35.08
CA PRO A 155 21.90 1.14 -34.13
C PRO A 155 22.28 0.60 -32.74
N ASP A 156 22.86 1.46 -31.90
CA ASP A 156 23.07 1.10 -30.50
C ASP A 156 21.72 0.83 -29.82
N THR A 157 21.72 -0.14 -28.93
CA THR A 157 20.54 -0.60 -28.24
C THR A 157 20.08 0.38 -27.18
N HIS A 158 20.95 1.23 -26.60
CA HIS A 158 20.61 2.18 -25.52
C HIS A 158 19.81 1.56 -24.35
N VAL A 159 19.84 0.24 -24.19
CA VAL A 159 19.02 -0.46 -23.18
C VAL A 159 19.46 -0.06 -21.77
N GLY A 160 20.76 0.14 -21.55
CA GLY A 160 21.30 0.62 -20.27
C GLY A 160 20.74 1.98 -19.86
N ASP A 161 20.66 2.92 -20.80
CA ASP A 161 20.08 4.25 -20.56
C ASP A 161 18.59 4.16 -20.21
N MET A 162 17.85 3.26 -20.88
CA MET A 162 16.43 3.04 -20.62
C MET A 162 16.18 2.37 -19.26
N VAL A 163 17.02 1.41 -18.86
CA VAL A 163 16.98 0.80 -17.53
C VAL A 163 17.25 1.85 -16.45
N ALA A 164 18.28 2.68 -16.62
CA ALA A 164 18.59 3.76 -15.68
C ALA A 164 17.45 4.79 -15.57
N SER A 165 16.78 5.12 -16.69
CA SER A 165 15.58 5.97 -16.69
C SER A 165 14.44 5.33 -15.89
N LEU A 166 14.18 4.04 -16.10
CA LEU A 166 13.13 3.30 -15.39
C LEU A 166 13.44 3.20 -13.89
N ASP A 167 14.69 2.93 -13.50
CA ASP A 167 15.12 2.92 -12.10
C ASP A 167 14.89 4.29 -11.44
N CYS A 168 15.28 5.39 -12.11
CA CYS A 168 15.05 6.74 -11.59
C CYS A 168 13.54 7.03 -11.41
N ALA A 169 12.71 6.62 -12.37
CA ALA A 169 11.26 6.75 -12.31
C ALA A 169 10.66 5.97 -11.13
N LEU A 170 11.09 4.73 -10.94
CA LEU A 170 10.65 3.85 -9.85
C LEU A 170 11.10 4.36 -8.48
N SER A 171 12.32 4.88 -8.37
CA SER A 171 12.81 5.52 -7.14
C SER A 171 11.99 6.76 -6.78
N THR A 172 11.64 7.57 -7.79
CA THR A 172 10.79 8.76 -7.60
C THR A 172 9.38 8.36 -7.15
N LEU A 173 8.82 7.29 -7.74
CA LEU A 173 7.54 6.72 -7.32
C LEU A 173 7.59 6.20 -5.88
N GLY A 174 8.63 5.44 -5.53
CA GLY A 174 8.85 4.92 -4.18
C GLY A 174 8.89 6.03 -3.14
N LEU A 175 9.61 7.12 -3.42
CA LEU A 175 9.67 8.29 -2.55
C LEU A 175 8.29 8.96 -2.39
N LYS A 176 7.60 9.25 -3.51
CA LYS A 176 6.30 9.96 -3.49
C LYS A 176 5.17 9.15 -2.88
N ALA A 177 5.18 7.83 -3.07
CA ALA A 177 4.20 6.90 -2.50
C ALA A 177 4.50 6.55 -1.01
N GLY A 178 5.67 6.92 -0.50
CA GLY A 178 6.05 6.70 0.90
C GLY A 178 6.63 5.30 1.18
N PHE A 179 7.18 4.65 0.16
CA PHE A 179 7.94 3.41 0.29
C PHE A 179 9.44 3.63 0.49
N GLY A 180 9.95 4.82 0.16
CA GLY A 180 11.38 5.11 0.15
C GLY A 180 11.98 4.99 -1.25
N GLN A 181 13.18 5.52 -1.42
CA GLN A 181 13.82 5.67 -2.74
C GLN A 181 14.22 4.32 -3.35
N ASP A 182 14.65 3.37 -2.52
CA ASP A 182 15.24 2.12 -3.01
C ASP A 182 14.22 0.97 -3.06
N TYR A 183 12.94 1.24 -2.74
CA TYR A 183 11.91 0.22 -2.60
C TYR A 183 11.60 -0.56 -3.90
N PHE A 184 11.82 0.04 -5.07
CA PHE A 184 11.57 -0.59 -6.36
C PHE A 184 12.84 -0.84 -7.20
N SER A 185 14.03 -0.68 -6.60
CA SER A 185 15.31 -0.82 -7.30
C SER A 185 15.50 -2.22 -7.88
N PHE A 186 15.88 -2.30 -9.17
CA PHE A 186 16.21 -3.57 -9.85
C PHE A 186 17.58 -4.14 -9.46
N ASP A 187 18.50 -3.30 -8.98
CA ASP A 187 19.88 -3.69 -8.66
C ASP A 187 20.04 -4.24 -7.23
N ARG A 188 18.93 -4.54 -6.55
CA ARG A 188 18.93 -5.01 -5.15
C ARG A 188 19.59 -6.38 -4.94
N ALA A 189 20.07 -7.03 -6.00
CA ALA A 189 20.63 -8.38 -5.96
C ALA A 189 22.16 -8.47 -5.90
N SER A 190 22.93 -7.36 -6.00
CA SER A 190 24.38 -7.47 -6.26
C SER A 190 25.31 -7.49 -5.02
N GLY A 191 24.81 -7.61 -3.79
CA GLY A 191 25.68 -7.65 -2.61
C GLY A 191 25.06 -8.29 -1.38
N LEU A 192 25.88 -8.97 -0.59
CA LEU A 192 25.62 -9.25 0.82
C LEU A 192 25.47 -7.90 1.54
N LYS A 193 24.24 -7.36 1.56
CA LYS A 193 23.93 -6.18 2.36
C LYS A 193 23.95 -6.59 3.83
N THR A 194 24.62 -5.79 4.64
CA THR A 194 24.58 -5.97 6.09
C THR A 194 23.18 -5.60 6.59
N ALA A 195 22.67 -6.27 7.61
CA ALA A 195 21.32 -6.04 8.13
C ALA A 195 21.06 -4.55 8.48
N THR A 196 22.10 -3.82 8.88
CA THR A 196 22.04 -2.38 9.17
C THR A 196 21.70 -1.53 7.95
N GLU A 197 22.21 -1.89 6.77
CA GLU A 197 21.89 -1.19 5.52
C GLU A 197 20.44 -1.45 5.08
N VAL A 198 19.94 -2.67 5.29
CA VAL A 198 18.54 -3.01 5.00
C VAL A 198 17.58 -2.23 5.91
N VAL A 199 17.95 -2.06 7.19
CA VAL A 199 17.17 -1.26 8.15
C VAL A 199 17.19 0.23 7.79
N SER A 200 18.34 0.78 7.33
CA SER A 200 18.39 2.17 6.90
C SER A 200 17.59 2.43 5.62
N ASP A 201 17.67 1.52 4.65
CA ASP A 201 16.95 1.62 3.37
C ASP A 201 15.43 1.57 3.61
N ASN A 202 14.98 0.73 4.55
CA ASN A 202 13.57 0.59 4.91
C ASN A 202 13.07 1.61 5.95
N ALA A 203 13.92 2.50 6.47
CA ALA A 203 13.51 3.42 7.54
C ALA A 203 12.39 4.37 7.11
N ALA A 204 12.39 4.83 5.85
CA ALA A 204 11.31 5.67 5.32
C ALA A 204 9.98 4.91 5.25
N LEU A 205 10.01 3.65 4.79
CA LEU A 205 8.88 2.74 4.77
C LEU A 205 8.35 2.49 6.18
N MET A 206 9.20 2.07 7.11
CA MET A 206 8.80 1.74 8.48
C MET A 206 8.20 2.95 9.21
N ARG A 207 8.76 4.16 9.00
CA ARG A 207 8.14 5.39 9.53
C ARG A 207 6.75 5.63 8.95
N ASN A 208 6.55 5.33 7.67
CA ASN A 208 5.25 5.50 7.02
C ASN A 208 4.24 4.45 7.50
N VAL A 209 4.66 3.19 7.65
CA VAL A 209 3.87 2.10 8.23
C VAL A 209 3.37 2.48 9.62
N ARG A 210 4.28 2.84 10.54
CA ARG A 210 3.92 3.26 11.91
C ARG A 210 2.95 4.43 11.96
N ARG A 211 3.06 5.38 11.03
CA ARG A 211 2.09 6.50 10.93
C ARG A 211 0.70 6.02 10.53
N HIS A 212 0.58 5.01 9.67
CA HIS A 212 -0.70 4.44 9.27
C HIS A 212 -1.26 3.54 10.37
N GLU A 213 -0.42 2.73 11.00
CA GLU A 213 -0.78 1.92 12.17
C GLU A 213 -1.36 2.76 13.30
N ASN A 214 -0.68 3.84 13.70
CA ASN A 214 -1.19 4.76 14.73
C ASN A 214 -2.57 5.35 14.35
N ALA A 215 -2.79 5.68 13.08
CA ALA A 215 -4.07 6.21 12.61
C ALA A 215 -5.18 5.14 12.64
N ILE A 216 -4.85 3.89 12.33
CA ILE A 216 -5.78 2.76 12.40
C ILE A 216 -6.05 2.39 13.85
N GLU A 217 -5.04 2.33 14.71
CA GLU A 217 -5.16 2.04 16.13
C GLU A 217 -6.08 3.04 16.83
N ALA A 218 -5.93 4.34 16.55
CA ALA A 218 -6.81 5.37 17.10
C ALA A 218 -8.27 5.15 16.66
N ALA A 219 -8.50 4.77 15.40
CA ALA A 219 -9.83 4.49 14.87
C ALA A 219 -10.45 3.23 15.48
N LEU A 220 -9.69 2.13 15.56
CA LEU A 220 -10.10 0.87 16.20
C LEU A 220 -10.43 1.09 17.67
N THR A 221 -9.54 1.76 18.40
CA THR A 221 -9.75 2.12 19.80
C THR A 221 -11.04 2.90 19.99
N SER A 222 -11.30 3.91 19.15
CA SER A 222 -12.52 4.70 19.23
C SER A 222 -13.78 3.86 19.03
N VAL A 223 -13.81 2.97 18.03
CA VAL A 223 -15.00 2.15 17.72
C VAL A 223 -15.23 1.09 18.79
N VAL A 224 -14.17 0.41 19.25
CA VAL A 224 -14.27 -0.61 20.31
C VAL A 224 -14.79 0.01 21.60
N ARG A 225 -14.26 1.16 21.99
CA ARG A 225 -14.74 1.89 23.18
C ARG A 225 -16.20 2.34 23.04
N ALA A 226 -16.60 2.83 21.86
CA ALA A 226 -17.99 3.24 21.60
C ALA A 226 -18.95 2.04 21.59
N ALA A 227 -18.54 0.89 21.04
CA ALA A 227 -19.31 -0.34 21.06
C ALA A 227 -19.53 -0.83 22.50
N TYR A 228 -18.47 -0.84 23.31
CA TYR A 228 -18.54 -1.21 24.72
C TYR A 228 -19.45 -0.26 25.52
N ALA A 229 -19.28 1.05 25.38
CA ALA A 229 -20.11 2.04 26.06
C ALA A 229 -21.59 1.93 25.66
N THR A 230 -21.87 1.58 24.40
CA THR A 230 -23.24 1.38 23.92
C THR A 230 -23.86 0.11 24.52
N GLU A 231 -23.10 -0.98 24.62
CA GLU A 231 -23.54 -2.21 25.28
C GLU A 231 -23.84 -1.99 26.77
N GLU A 232 -22.98 -1.26 27.46
CA GLU A 232 -23.18 -0.89 28.86
C GLU A 232 -24.45 -0.06 29.06
N ALA A 233 -24.64 0.98 28.23
CA ALA A 233 -25.78 1.88 28.34
C ALA A 233 -27.12 1.20 28.00
N LEU A 234 -27.15 0.28 27.04
CA LEU A 234 -28.36 -0.39 26.60
C LEU A 234 -28.72 -1.64 27.43
N ASN A 235 -27.72 -2.42 27.84
CA ASN A 235 -27.92 -3.71 28.50
C ASN A 235 -27.55 -3.72 29.99
N GLY A 236 -27.08 -2.60 30.54
CA GLY A 236 -26.86 -2.42 31.98
C GLY A 236 -25.75 -3.29 32.55
N ARG A 237 -24.68 -3.54 31.79
CA ARG A 237 -23.47 -4.24 32.25
C ARG A 237 -22.34 -3.25 32.52
N PRO A 238 -22.36 -2.52 33.64
CA PRO A 238 -21.34 -1.52 33.91
C PRO A 238 -19.98 -2.16 34.18
N LEU A 239 -18.95 -1.65 33.50
CA LEU A 239 -17.59 -1.71 34.01
C LEU A 239 -17.27 -0.37 34.66
N ALA A 240 -16.38 -0.38 35.66
CA ALA A 240 -15.94 0.85 36.30
C ALA A 240 -15.24 1.82 35.32
N GLU A 241 -14.73 1.31 34.20
CA GLU A 241 -14.09 2.07 33.13
C GLU A 241 -14.23 1.36 31.77
N VAL A 242 -14.43 2.14 30.69
CA VAL A 242 -14.41 1.61 29.31
C VAL A 242 -12.98 1.20 28.96
N PRO A 243 -12.70 -0.09 28.73
CA PRO A 243 -11.33 -0.58 28.56
C PRO A 243 -10.65 0.07 27.35
N HIS A 244 -9.36 0.37 27.47
CA HIS A 244 -8.53 0.75 26.35
C HIS A 244 -8.01 -0.53 25.67
N PRO A 245 -8.45 -0.85 24.43
CA PRO A 245 -7.90 -2.00 23.73
C PRO A 245 -6.41 -1.78 23.44
N SER A 246 -5.63 -2.85 23.52
CA SER A 246 -4.28 -2.91 22.95
C SER A 246 -4.36 -3.48 21.54
N VAL A 247 -3.63 -2.88 20.60
CA VAL A 247 -3.52 -3.35 19.21
C VAL A 247 -2.07 -3.77 18.96
N THR A 248 -1.88 -5.03 18.58
CA THR A 248 -0.55 -5.57 18.25
C THR A 248 -0.45 -5.75 16.75
N TRP A 249 0.61 -5.21 16.15
CA TRP A 249 0.92 -5.30 14.72
C TRP A 249 1.94 -6.40 14.47
N ASP A 250 1.76 -7.17 13.39
CA ASP A 250 2.71 -8.20 12.95
C ASP A 250 3.63 -7.63 11.87
N ASP A 251 4.81 -7.17 12.29
CA ASP A 251 5.83 -6.55 11.44
C ASP A 251 6.83 -7.55 10.84
N SER A 252 6.53 -8.85 10.90
CA SER A 252 7.46 -9.94 10.52
C SER A 252 7.88 -9.96 9.05
N VAL A 253 7.19 -9.23 8.17
CA VAL A 253 7.49 -9.20 6.72
C VAL A 253 8.47 -8.09 6.33
N VAL A 254 8.58 -7.00 7.10
CA VAL A 254 9.34 -5.80 6.70
C VAL A 254 10.61 -5.58 7.53
N THR A 255 10.64 -6.14 8.75
CA THR A 255 11.74 -5.94 9.70
C THR A 255 12.58 -7.20 9.75
N ASP A 256 13.91 -7.07 9.63
CA ASP A 256 14.84 -8.16 9.92
C ASP A 256 14.81 -8.45 11.42
N THR A 257 13.85 -9.30 11.79
CA THR A 257 13.58 -9.69 13.17
C THR A 257 14.77 -10.43 13.76
N GLU A 258 15.63 -11.04 12.93
CA GLU A 258 16.85 -11.70 13.38
C GLU A 258 17.91 -10.68 13.81
N ALA A 259 18.10 -9.61 13.04
CA ALA A 259 18.99 -8.51 13.39
C ALA A 259 18.55 -7.77 14.66
N GLU A 260 17.26 -7.43 14.78
CA GLU A 260 16.73 -6.77 15.99
C GLU A 260 16.89 -7.64 17.23
N ARG A 261 16.66 -8.96 17.08
CA ARG A 261 16.88 -9.94 18.15
C ARG A 261 18.36 -10.08 18.48
N ALA A 262 19.25 -10.02 17.49
CA ALA A 262 20.69 -10.07 17.72
C ALA A 262 21.18 -8.84 18.50
N THR A 263 20.74 -7.63 18.12
CA THR A 263 21.05 -6.40 18.87
C THR A 263 20.52 -6.47 20.30
N MET A 264 19.26 -6.89 20.50
CA MET A 264 18.70 -6.97 21.84
C MET A 264 19.40 -8.04 22.70
N LYS A 265 19.83 -9.16 22.11
CA LYS A 265 20.67 -10.15 22.79
C LYS A 265 22.04 -9.56 23.20
N ASP A 266 22.66 -8.74 22.36
CA ASP A 266 23.92 -8.05 22.67
C ASP A 266 23.73 -7.00 23.78
N ASP A 267 22.65 -6.21 23.74
CA ASP A 267 22.30 -5.24 24.79
C ASP A 267 22.07 -5.93 26.15
N ILE A 268 21.37 -7.08 26.16
CA ILE A 268 21.18 -7.90 27.37
C ILE A 268 22.52 -8.47 27.84
N ALA A 269 23.35 -8.99 26.93
CA ALA A 269 24.67 -9.51 27.29
C ALA A 269 25.60 -8.42 27.88
N ARG A 270 25.42 -7.16 27.45
CA ARG A 270 26.14 -5.98 27.96
C ARG A 270 25.50 -5.34 29.19
N GLY A 271 24.35 -5.85 29.66
CA GLY A 271 23.62 -5.32 30.81
C GLY A 271 22.96 -3.96 30.57
N LEU A 272 22.74 -3.56 29.31
CA LEU A 272 22.08 -2.31 28.93
C LEU A 272 20.54 -2.46 28.95
N CYS A 273 20.04 -3.69 28.90
CA CYS A 273 18.61 -4.01 28.91
C CYS A 273 18.35 -5.24 29.80
N PRO A 274 17.29 -5.26 30.62
CA PRO A 274 16.97 -6.43 31.45
C PRO A 274 16.46 -7.59 30.59
N ALA A 275 16.75 -8.83 31.02
CA ALA A 275 16.52 -10.02 30.21
C ALA A 275 15.03 -10.27 29.93
N TRP A 276 14.15 -9.96 30.90
CA TRP A 276 12.69 -10.14 30.77
C TRP A 276 12.07 -9.37 29.60
N LEU A 277 12.70 -8.29 29.14
CA LEU A 277 12.18 -7.44 28.08
C LEU A 277 12.16 -8.17 26.72
N TYR A 278 13.05 -9.15 26.53
CA TYR A 278 13.11 -9.96 25.31
C TYR A 278 11.89 -10.89 25.13
N PRO A 279 11.51 -11.74 26.09
CA PRO A 279 10.31 -12.56 25.97
C PRO A 279 9.01 -11.76 25.99
N ALA A 280 8.94 -10.65 26.73
CA ALA A 280 7.79 -9.75 26.68
C ALA A 280 7.57 -9.21 25.25
N ARG A 281 8.65 -8.76 24.59
CA ARG A 281 8.58 -8.16 23.26
C ARG A 281 8.38 -9.19 22.13
N TYR A 282 9.08 -10.31 22.15
CA TYR A 282 9.08 -11.26 21.02
C TYR A 282 8.17 -12.48 21.19
N TYR A 283 7.78 -12.80 22.42
CA TYR A 283 6.86 -13.91 22.71
C TYR A 283 5.51 -13.44 23.23
N GLY A 284 5.29 -12.12 23.32
CA GLY A 284 4.02 -11.53 23.73
C GLY A 284 3.62 -11.86 25.18
N MET A 285 4.59 -12.23 26.01
CA MET A 285 4.36 -12.52 27.42
C MET A 285 4.06 -11.21 28.16
N ASP A 286 3.18 -11.29 29.16
CA ASP A 286 3.01 -10.16 30.07
C ASP A 286 4.29 -9.93 30.90
N GLU A 287 4.45 -8.74 31.50
CA GLU A 287 5.67 -8.40 32.23
C GLU A 287 5.95 -9.33 33.41
N ALA A 288 4.91 -9.82 34.09
CA ALA A 288 5.05 -10.69 35.25
C ALA A 288 5.52 -12.10 34.82
N GLU A 289 4.93 -12.63 33.76
CA GLU A 289 5.28 -13.89 33.13
C GLU A 289 6.69 -13.84 32.54
N ALA A 290 7.04 -12.74 31.86
CA ALA A 290 8.35 -12.53 31.26
C ALA A 290 9.47 -12.48 32.30
N ARG A 291 9.25 -11.79 33.44
CA ARG A 291 10.20 -11.74 34.56
C ARG A 291 10.36 -13.09 35.24
N ALA A 292 9.27 -13.86 35.39
CA ALA A 292 9.33 -15.21 35.92
C ALA A 292 10.09 -16.15 34.97
N PHE A 293 9.89 -15.99 33.65
CA PHE A 293 10.53 -16.79 32.61
C PHE A 293 12.05 -16.58 32.55
N THR A 294 12.54 -15.35 32.76
CA THR A 294 13.99 -15.05 32.73
C THR A 294 14.69 -15.18 34.07
N GLY A 295 13.94 -15.44 35.14
CA GLY A 295 14.50 -15.46 36.50
C GLY A 295 14.83 -14.08 37.05
N ASP A 296 14.37 -13.00 36.40
CA ASP A 296 14.46 -11.61 36.88
C ASP A 296 13.42 -11.36 37.99
N ALA A 297 13.52 -12.12 39.08
CA ALA A 297 12.78 -11.85 40.30
C ALA A 297 13.38 -10.61 41.00
N ALA A 298 12.91 -9.42 40.60
CA ALA A 298 13.11 -8.14 41.28
C ALA A 298 14.59 -7.78 41.60
N ALA A 299 15.44 -7.64 40.59
CA ALA A 299 16.62 -6.79 40.73
C ALA A 299 16.18 -5.34 40.48
N GLY A 300 16.18 -4.51 41.54
CA GLY A 300 15.79 -3.11 41.46
C GLY A 300 16.59 -2.33 40.41
N LEU A 301 15.91 -1.42 39.72
CA LEU A 301 16.55 -0.43 38.84
C LEU A 301 17.69 0.27 39.60
N PRO A 302 18.89 0.43 39.02
CA PRO A 302 19.88 1.33 39.58
C PRO A 302 19.33 2.76 39.52
N ASP A 303 19.39 3.43 40.67
CA ASP A 303 19.01 4.82 40.86
C ASP A 303 19.83 5.72 39.91
N LEU A 304 19.16 6.31 38.92
CA LEU A 304 19.74 7.33 38.06
C LEU A 304 19.47 8.68 38.73
N GLY A 305 20.44 9.12 39.54
CA GLY A 305 20.51 10.49 40.06
C GLY A 305 20.70 11.53 38.97
#